data_AF-A0A4P9UMY6-F1
#
_entry.id   AF-A0A4P9UMY6-F1
#
_cell.length_a   1.000
_cell.length_b   1.000
_cell.length_c   1.000
_cell.angle_alpha   90.00
_cell.angle_beta   90.00
_cell.angle_gamma   90.00
#
_symmetry.space_group_name_H-M   'P 1'
#
loop_
_entity.id
_entity.type
_entity.pdbx_description
1 polymer ?
#
loop_
_entity_poly.entity_id
_entity_poly.type
_entity_poly.pdbx_seq_one_letter_code
_entity_poly.pdbx_strand_id
1 'polypeptide(L)'
;MNNNSDPMYERYTDMDFADAKPVSQVPALAKLQAQHGNKMRITMRVDSETLAIFKARAEMSGGSYQTLMNEALKQFAHGLTLSDMVRETIKQELHKSI
;
A
#
# COMPACT_ATOMS: atom_id res chain seq x y z
N MET A 1 23.76 7.13 24.26
CA MET A 1 22.82 7.37 23.14
C MET A 1 21.89 6.18 23.04
N ASN A 2 20.64 6.32 23.48
CA ASN A 2 19.57 5.35 23.22
C ASN A 2 18.53 6.09 22.36
N ASN A 3 18.41 5.72 21.09
CA ASN A 3 17.61 6.46 20.10
C ASN A 3 16.19 5.91 19.96
N ASN A 4 15.74 5.03 20.87
CA ASN A 4 14.37 4.52 20.86
C ASN A 4 13.49 5.35 21.80
N SER A 5 13.10 6.54 21.35
CA SER A 5 11.96 7.28 21.94
C SER A 5 10.67 6.85 21.25
N ASP A 6 10.37 5.56 21.25
CA ASP A 6 9.04 5.10 20.85
C ASP A 6 8.09 5.40 22.02
N PRO A 7 7.08 6.28 21.87
CA PRO A 7 6.13 6.61 22.94
C PRO A 7 5.38 5.37 23.46
N MET A 8 5.33 4.29 22.68
CA MET A 8 4.70 3.05 23.08
C MET A 8 5.57 2.22 24.02
N TYR A 9 6.90 2.41 24.04
CA TYR A 9 7.81 1.61 24.86
C TYR A 9 7.47 1.72 26.35
N GLU A 10 7.33 2.94 26.87
CA GLU A 10 7.00 3.21 28.28
C GLU A 10 5.67 2.57 28.72
N ARG A 11 4.74 2.35 27.79
CA ARG A 11 3.44 1.74 28.10
C ARG A 11 3.53 0.23 28.30
N TYR A 12 4.48 -0.43 27.64
CA TYR A 12 4.58 -1.89 27.60
C TYR A 12 5.79 -2.43 28.34
N THR A 13 6.67 -1.56 28.88
CA THR A 13 7.90 -1.96 29.58
C THR A 13 7.66 -2.88 30.75
N ASP A 14 6.56 -2.68 31.47
CA ASP A 14 6.22 -3.44 32.68
C ASP A 14 5.23 -4.58 32.43
N MET A 15 4.86 -4.85 31.17
CA MET A 15 3.97 -5.96 30.84
C MET A 15 4.73 -7.29 30.75
N ASP A 16 4.13 -8.35 31.32
CA ASP A 16 4.68 -9.71 31.23
C ASP A 16 4.31 -10.36 29.90
N PHE A 17 5.34 -10.72 29.13
CA PHE A 17 5.22 -11.40 27.83
C PHE A 17 5.76 -12.84 27.87
N ALA A 18 5.98 -13.44 29.05
CA ALA A 18 6.52 -14.79 29.16
C ALA A 18 5.70 -15.85 28.40
N ASP A 19 4.38 -15.70 28.40
CA ASP A 19 3.43 -16.60 27.71
C ASP A 19 2.97 -16.06 26.34
N ALA A 20 3.60 -15.01 25.83
CA ALA A 20 3.21 -14.41 24.56
C ALA A 20 3.48 -15.38 23.39
N LYS A 21 2.45 -15.63 22.59
CA LYS A 21 2.58 -16.44 21.37
C LYS A 21 3.16 -15.59 20.24
N PRO A 22 4.12 -16.10 19.45
CA PRO A 22 4.62 -15.38 18.29
C PRO A 22 3.48 -15.17 17.28
N VAL A 23 3.60 -14.11 16.48
CA VAL A 23 2.58 -13.70 15.49
C VAL A 23 2.20 -14.86 14.54
N SER A 24 3.16 -15.70 14.17
CA SER A 24 2.95 -16.88 13.32
C SER A 24 2.04 -17.94 13.94
N GLN A 25 1.96 -18.01 15.28
CA GLN A 25 1.13 -18.95 16.02
C GLN A 25 -0.28 -18.41 16.33
N VAL A 26 -0.57 -17.16 15.96
CA VAL A 26 -1.89 -16.56 16.10
C VAL A 26 -2.51 -16.43 14.70
N PRO A 27 -3.44 -17.32 14.29
CA PRO A 27 -3.91 -17.40 12.90
C PRO A 27 -4.42 -16.07 12.31
N ALA A 28 -5.13 -15.27 13.11
CA ALA A 28 -5.63 -13.97 12.68
C ALA A 28 -4.49 -12.98 12.37
N LEU A 29 -3.45 -12.95 13.22
CA LEU A 29 -2.31 -12.06 13.04
C LEU A 29 -1.38 -12.55 11.92
N ALA A 30 -1.17 -13.86 11.81
CA ALA A 30 -0.43 -14.47 10.70
C ALA A 30 -1.08 -14.14 9.35
N LYS A 31 -2.42 -14.19 9.26
CA LYS A 31 -3.16 -13.82 8.05
C LYS A 31 -2.98 -12.34 7.70
N LEU A 32 -3.03 -11.45 8.69
CA LEU A 32 -2.78 -10.01 8.46
C LEU A 32 -1.34 -9.76 8.03
N GLN A 33 -0.35 -10.39 8.67
CA GLN A 33 1.05 -10.25 8.29
C GLN A 33 1.30 -10.74 6.87
N ALA A 34 0.68 -11.85 6.46
CA ALA A 34 0.76 -12.36 5.08
C ALA A 34 0.13 -11.40 4.06
N GLN A 35 -0.93 -10.67 4.42
CA GLN A 35 -1.52 -9.64 3.54
C GLN A 35 -0.59 -8.44 3.34
N HIS A 36 0.20 -8.08 4.36
CA HIS A 36 1.14 -6.95 4.30
C HIS A 36 2.55 -7.33 3.81
N GLY A 37 2.94 -8.61 3.88
CA GLY A 37 4.29 -9.12 3.62
C GLY A 37 4.68 -9.29 2.15
N ASN A 38 3.77 -9.08 1.21
CA ASN A 38 4.00 -9.37 -0.21
C ASN A 38 4.82 -8.31 -0.97
N LYS A 39 5.39 -7.32 -0.28
CA LYS A 39 6.21 -6.27 -0.92
C LYS A 39 7.65 -6.75 -1.06
N MET A 40 8.06 -7.10 -2.28
CA MET A 40 9.46 -7.39 -2.57
C MET A 40 10.23 -6.11 -2.87
N ARG A 41 11.45 -5.98 -2.33
CA ARG A 41 12.37 -4.91 -2.73
C ARG A 41 12.97 -5.25 -4.08
N ILE A 42 12.78 -4.38 -5.07
CA ILE A 42 13.37 -4.50 -6.39
C ILE A 42 14.24 -3.28 -6.69
N THR A 43 15.23 -3.45 -7.56
CA THR A 43 15.96 -2.33 -8.17
C THR A 43 15.50 -2.20 -9.61
N MET A 44 14.93 -1.04 -9.97
CA MET A 44 14.48 -0.75 -11.33
C MET A 44 14.92 0.66 -11.73
N ARG A 45 15.08 0.89 -13.04
CA ARG A 45 15.32 2.23 -13.58
C ARG A 45 13.98 2.90 -13.85
N VAL A 46 13.86 4.16 -13.45
CA VAL A 46 12.70 5.02 -13.71
C VAL A 46 13.24 6.39 -14.10
N ASP A 47 12.58 7.05 -15.05
CA ASP A 47 12.95 8.39 -15.45
C ASP A 47 12.85 9.38 -14.28
N SER A 48 13.77 10.34 -14.24
CA SER A 48 13.84 11.34 -13.16
C SER A 48 12.58 12.19 -13.09
N GLU A 49 11.99 12.54 -14.23
CA GLU A 49 10.75 13.30 -14.34
C GLU A 49 9.56 12.52 -13.75
N THR A 50 9.41 11.25 -14.14
CA THR A 50 8.38 10.35 -13.60
C THR A 50 8.50 10.25 -12.07
N LEU A 51 9.71 10.05 -11.55
CA LEU A 51 9.93 10.00 -10.11
C LEU A 51 9.56 11.32 -9.42
N ALA A 52 9.88 12.47 -10.02
CA ALA A 52 9.56 13.78 -9.46
C ALA A 52 8.04 14.00 -9.35
N ILE A 53 7.26 13.60 -10.36
CA ILE A 53 5.80 13.70 -10.35
C ILE A 53 5.20 12.91 -9.18
N PHE A 54 5.64 11.66 -8.99
CA PHE A 54 5.12 10.83 -7.90
C PHE A 54 5.53 11.34 -6.51
N LYS A 55 6.72 11.95 -6.37
CA LYS A 55 7.15 12.58 -5.12
C LYS A 55 6.29 13.79 -4.78
N ALA A 56 6.10 14.72 -5.71
CA ALA A 56 5.25 15.89 -5.50
C ALA A 56 3.82 15.50 -5.12
N ARG A 57 3.25 14.49 -5.79
CA ARG A 57 1.90 14.00 -5.49
C ARG A 57 1.79 13.33 -4.11
N ALA A 58 2.86 12.68 -3.66
CA ALA A 58 2.92 12.06 -2.33
C ALA A 58 2.97 13.13 -1.22
N GLU A 59 3.75 14.20 -1.43
CA GLU A 59 3.82 15.34 -0.51
C GLU A 59 2.45 16.02 -0.35
N MET A 60 1.70 16.19 -1.45
CA MET A 60 0.37 16.79 -1.42
C MET A 60 -0.69 15.91 -0.73
N SER A 61 -0.57 14.58 -0.82
CA SER A 61 -1.55 13.63 -0.30
C SER A 61 -1.19 13.06 1.08
N GLY A 62 -0.03 13.44 1.64
CA GLY A 62 0.48 12.92 2.91
C GLY A 62 0.86 11.44 2.85
N GLY A 63 1.18 10.92 1.66
CA GLY A 63 1.43 9.50 1.39
C GLY A 63 2.87 9.18 1.02
N SER A 64 3.12 7.91 0.66
CA SER A 64 4.42 7.47 0.10
C SER A 64 4.35 7.39 -1.42
N TYR A 65 5.32 7.98 -2.10
CA TYR A 65 5.45 7.90 -3.57
C TYR A 65 5.57 6.45 -4.05
N GLN A 66 6.15 5.55 -3.24
CA GLN A 66 6.25 4.12 -3.56
C GLN A 66 4.88 3.44 -3.57
N THR A 67 3.97 3.86 -2.67
CA THR A 67 2.58 3.38 -2.67
C THR A 67 1.87 3.82 -3.93
N LEU A 68 2.01 5.10 -4.31
CA LEU A 68 1.39 5.63 -5.53
C LEU A 68 1.91 4.94 -6.80
N MET A 69 3.23 4.73 -6.92
CA MET A 69 3.80 3.98 -8.04
C MET A 69 3.29 2.54 -8.08
N ASN A 70 3.25 1.84 -6.96
CA ASN A 70 2.75 0.47 -6.92
C ASN A 70 1.27 0.38 -7.31
N GLU A 71 0.43 1.32 -6.89
CA GLU A 71 -0.97 1.36 -7.32
C GLU A 71 -1.10 1.60 -8.83
N ALA A 72 -0.30 2.51 -9.40
CA ALA A 72 -0.28 2.72 -10.85
C ALA A 72 0.16 1.45 -11.62
N LEU A 73 1.20 0.76 -11.14
CA LEU A 73 1.65 -0.51 -11.71
C LEU A 73 0.59 -1.60 -11.61
N LYS A 74 -0.13 -1.70 -10.48
CA LYS A 74 -1.25 -2.63 -10.32
C LYS A 74 -2.38 -2.32 -11.30
N GLN A 75 -2.80 -1.06 -11.41
CA GLN A 75 -3.87 -0.66 -12.32
C GLN A 75 -3.53 -1.01 -13.77
N PHE A 76 -2.28 -0.74 -14.16
CA PHE A 76 -1.77 -1.11 -15.48
C PHE A 76 -1.75 -2.63 -15.68
N ALA A 77 -1.22 -3.38 -14.71
CA ALA A 77 -1.13 -4.84 -14.78
C ALA A 77 -2.51 -5.54 -14.78
N HIS A 78 -3.49 -4.98 -14.06
CA HIS A 78 -4.87 -5.48 -14.04
C HIS A 78 -5.64 -5.15 -15.32
N GLY A 79 -5.04 -4.44 -16.27
CA GLY A 79 -5.69 -4.11 -17.53
C GLY A 79 -6.89 -3.19 -17.33
N LEU A 80 -6.89 -2.31 -16.31
CA LEU A 80 -7.79 -1.16 -16.26
C LEU A 80 -7.38 -0.20 -17.38
N THR A 81 -7.64 -0.60 -18.61
CA THR A 81 -7.54 0.26 -19.76
C THR A 81 -8.66 1.27 -19.57
N LEU A 82 -8.33 2.56 -19.68
CA LEU A 82 -9.32 3.63 -19.74
C LEU A 82 -10.47 3.28 -20.70
N SER A 83 -10.18 2.50 -21.74
CA SER A 83 -11.11 1.90 -22.69
C SER A 83 -12.22 1.07 -22.04
N ASP A 84 -11.96 0.29 -21.00
CA ASP A 84 -12.98 -0.53 -20.33
C ASP A 84 -13.89 0.32 -19.45
N MET A 85 -13.33 1.31 -18.75
CA MET A 85 -14.10 2.27 -17.96
C MET A 85 -14.97 3.16 -18.87
N VAL A 86 -14.43 3.61 -20.00
CA VAL A 86 -15.18 4.35 -21.02
C VAL A 86 -16.24 3.46 -21.68
N ARG A 87 -15.94 2.19 -21.98
CA ARG A 87 -16.91 1.24 -22.55
C ARG A 87 -18.06 0.98 -21.60
N GLU A 88 -17.80 0.79 -20.31
CA GLU A 88 -18.86 0.62 -19.31
C GLU A 88 -19.67 1.91 -19.12
N THR A 89 -19.03 3.08 -19.12
CA THR A 89 -19.74 4.37 -19.05
C THR A 89 -20.65 4.58 -20.26
N ILE A 90 -20.17 4.30 -21.48
CA ILE A 90 -20.98 4.40 -22.71
C ILE A 90 -22.14 3.41 -22.70
N LYS A 91 -21.91 2.16 -22.27
CA LYS A 91 -23.00 1.18 -22.12
C LYS A 91 -24.06 1.68 -21.15
N GLN A 92 -23.66 2.24 -20.01
CA GLN A 92 -24.61 2.73 -19.00
C GLN A 92 -25.44 3.90 -19.53
N GLU A 93 -24.84 4.85 -20.26
CA GLU A 93 -25.56 5.97 -20.86
C GLU A 93 -26.51 5.53 -21.99
N LEU A 94 -26.14 4.54 -22.80
CA LEU A 94 -27.02 3.99 -23.84
C LEU A 94 -28.23 3.21 -23.28
N HIS A 95 -28.06 2.47 -22.18
CA HIS A 95 -29.16 1.76 -21.52
C HIS A 95 -30.08 2.68 -20.73
N LYS A 96 -29.61 3.86 -20.33
CA LYS A 96 -30.41 4.87 -19.62
C LYS A 96 -31.27 5.72 -20.56
N SER A 97 -30.97 5.68 -21.87
CA SER A 97 -31.64 6.47 -22.89
C SER A 97 -32.69 5.69 -23.70
N ILE A 98 -33.08 4.51 -23.23
CA ILE A 98 -34.21 3.68 -23.70
C ILE A 98 -35.18 3.51 -22.52
#